data_AF-A0AA85JM68-F1
#
_entry.id   AF-A0AA85JM68-F1
#
_cell.length_a   1.000
_cell.length_b   1.000
_cell.length_c   1.000
_cell.angle_alpha   90.00
_cell.angle_beta   90.00
_cell.angle_gamma   90.00
#
_symmetry.space_group_name_H-M   'P 1'
#
loop_
_entity.id
_entity.type
_entity.pdbx_description
1 polymer ?
#
loop_
_entity_poly.entity_id
_entity_poly.type
_entity_poly.pdbx_seq_one_letter_code
_entity_poly.pdbx_strand_id
1 'polypeptide(L)' 'MYTFFIAKDGQIYLGRSKLDRELYPLYELTVRVEDQGSPKLSSTTIVLIHVLDVNDNTPRFIFPSVGNNTVYVPRETK' A
#
# COMPACT_ATOMS: atom_id res chain seq x y z
N MET A 1 8.77 12.56 6.86
CA MET A 1 9.59 11.86 5.84
C MET A 1 8.65 11.40 4.74
N TYR A 2 9.00 11.58 3.46
CA TYR A 2 8.11 11.24 2.34
C TYR A 2 8.23 9.75 1.96
N THR A 3 7.11 9.12 1.59
CA THR A 3 7.08 7.71 1.15
C THR A 3 7.73 7.52 -0.22
N PHE A 4 7.60 8.50 -1.13
CA PHE A 4 8.24 8.49 -2.44
C PHE A 4 9.02 9.78 -2.67
N PHE A 5 10.08 9.72 -3.48
CA PHE A 5 10.82 10.90 -3.94
C PHE A 5 11.27 10.73 -5.38
N ILE A 6 11.43 11.86 -6.09
CA ILE A 6 11.96 11.91 -7.45
C ILE A 6 13.44 12.30 -7.37
N ALA A 7 14.32 11.47 -7.91
CA ALA A 7 15.75 11.79 -7.98
C ALA A 7 16.06 12.67 -9.21
N LYS A 8 17.31 13.16 -9.30
CA LYS A 8 17.73 14.07 -10.38
C LYS A 8 17.67 13.46 -11.78
N ASP A 9 17.69 12.13 -11.87
CA ASP A 9 17.53 11.37 -13.11
C ASP A 9 16.06 11.20 -13.53
N GLY A 10 15.11 11.74 -12.76
CA GLY A 10 13.68 11.64 -13.02
C GLY A 10 13.04 10.33 -12.56
N GLN A 11 13.80 9.43 -11.94
CA GLN A 11 13.26 8.18 -11.42
C GLN A 11 12.57 8.39 -10.07
N ILE A 12 11.48 7.64 -9.84
CA ILE A 12 10.73 7.64 -8.59
C ILE A 12 11.25 6.49 -7.72
N TYR A 13 11.68 6.82 -6.51
CA TYR A 13 12.19 5.84 -5.54
C TYR A 13 11.32 5.81 -4.29
N LEU A 14 11.31 4.65 -3.63
CA LEU A 14 10.76 4.50 -2.29
C LEU A 14 11.71 5.16 -1.27
N GLY A 15 11.14 5.94 -0.35
CA GLY A 15 11.83 6.46 0.81
C GLY A 15 12.12 5.38 1.85
N ARG A 16 12.39 5.77 3.12
CA ARG A 16 12.62 4.78 4.20
C ARG A 16 11.33 4.21 4.79
N SER A 17 10.16 4.68 4.37
CA SER A 17 8.87 4.18 4.84
C SER A 17 8.59 2.82 4.21
N LYS A 18 8.04 1.89 5.00
CA LYS A 18 7.55 0.62 4.46
C LYS A 18 6.22 0.83 3.75
N LEU A 19 5.98 0.03 2.71
CA LEU A 19 4.67 -0.10 2.10
C LEU A 19 3.86 -1.14 2.87
N ASP A 20 2.59 -0.82 3.07
CA ASP A 20 1.62 -1.68 3.74
C ASP A 20 0.33 -1.55 2.94
N ARG A 21 -0.06 -2.64 2.27
CA ARG A 21 -1.21 -2.63 1.38
C ARG A 21 -2.52 -2.53 2.16
N GLU A 22 -2.60 -3.18 3.32
CA GLU A 22 -3.78 -3.18 4.19
C GLU A 22 -4.10 -1.78 4.69
N LEU A 23 -3.09 -0.91 4.83
CA LEU A 23 -3.28 0.51 5.12
C LEU A 23 -3.51 1.35 3.86
N TYR A 24 -2.64 1.20 2.85
CA TYR A 24 -2.60 2.07 1.68
C TYR A 24 -2.33 1.27 0.39
N PRO A 25 -3.39 0.81 -0.31
CA PRO A 25 -3.24 -0.01 -1.52
C PRO A 25 -2.89 0.79 -2.78
N LEU A 26 -3.13 2.11 -2.78
CA LEU A 26 -2.92 2.99 -3.92
C LEU A 26 -2.34 4.32 -3.45
N TYR A 27 -1.31 4.80 -4.14
CA TYR A 27 -0.80 6.15 -4.01
C TYR A 27 -0.97 6.92 -5.32
N GLU A 28 -1.52 8.13 -5.23
CA GLU A 28 -1.64 9.06 -6.35
C GLU A 28 -0.61 10.19 -6.18
N LEU A 29 0.35 10.26 -7.10
CA LEU A 29 1.40 11.28 -7.08
C LEU A 29 1.18 12.28 -8.21
N THR A 30 1.05 13.56 -7.87
CA THR A 30 1.08 14.66 -8.84
C THR A 30 2.53 15.04 -9.13
N VAL A 31 2.99 14.76 -10.35
CA VAL A 31 4.36 15.03 -10.80
C VAL A 31 4.37 16.24 -11.72
N ARG A 32 5.20 17.23 -11.42
CA ARG A 32 5.43 18.42 -12.26
C ARG A 32 6.86 18.43 -12.79
N VAL A 33 6.99 18.67 -14.08
CA VAL A 33 8.27 18.94 -14.75
C VAL A 33 8.33 20.40 -15.19
N GLU A 34 9.51 20.99 -15.16
CA GLU A 34 9.77 22.37 -15.57
C GLU A 34 11.02 22.40 -16.44
N ASP A 35 10.97 23.12 -17.56
CA ASP A 35 12.14 23.34 -18.39
C ASP A 35 13.05 24.44 -17.82
N GLN A 36 14.22 24.64 -18.44
CA GLN A 36 15.15 25.71 -18.07
C GLN A 36 15.01 26.94 -18.98
N GLY A 37 13.84 27.12 -19.62
CA GLY A 37 13.58 28.21 -20.55
C GLY A 37 13.45 29.58 -19.89
N SER A 38 13.25 30.61 -20.71
CA SER A 38 12.90 31.96 -20.26
C SER A 38 11.94 32.59 -21.28
N PRO A 39 10.61 32.59 -21.03
CA PRO A 39 9.95 32.09 -19.83
C PRO A 39 10.03 30.56 -19.71
N LYS A 40 9.96 30.06 -18.48
CA LYS A 40 9.92 28.62 -18.22
C LYS A 40 8.55 28.04 -18.56
N LEU A 41 8.53 26.86 -19.14
CA LEU A 41 7.33 26.06 -19.34
C LEU A 41 7.29 24.90 -18.35
N SER A 42 6.09 24.47 -17.99
CA SER A 42 5.90 23.33 -17.10
C SER A 42 4.73 22.46 -17.54
N SER A 43 4.81 21.17 -17.19
CA SER A 43 3.75 20.20 -17.42
C SER A 43 3.55 19.36 -16.16
N THR A 44 2.31 18.92 -15.94
CA THR A 44 1.92 18.15 -14.76
C THR A 44 1.20 16.89 -15.20
N THR A 45 1.48 15.78 -14.54
CA THR A 45 0.80 14.49 -14.75
C THR A 45 0.56 13.77 -13.44
N ILE A 46 -0.28 12.74 -13.47
CA ILE A 46 -0.59 11.88 -12.34
C ILE A 46 0.12 10.53 -12.53
N VAL A 47 0.81 10.07 -11.50
CA VAL A 47 1.40 8.73 -11.42
C VAL A 47 0.66 7.93 -10.36
N LEU A 48 0.07 6.81 -10.77
CA LEU A 48 -0.62 5.87 -9.89
C LEU A 48 0.33 4.73 -9.53
N ILE A 49 0.54 4.53 -8.22
CA ILE A 49 1.36 3.43 -7.69
C ILE A 49 0.45 2.47 -6.94
N HIS A 50 0.28 1.27 -7.49
CA HIS A 50 -0.46 0.19 -6.84
C HIS A 50 0.50 -0.64 -5.97
N VAL A 51 0.18 -0.78 -4.69
CA VAL A 51 0.91 -1.68 -3.79
C VAL A 51 0.39 -3.10 -3.99
N LEU A 52 1.27 -4.00 -4.41
CA LEU A 52 0.91 -5.40 -4.60
C LEU A 52 0.71 -6.09 -3.27
N ASP A 53 -0.28 -6.98 -3.22
CA ASP A 53 -0.55 -7.81 -2.07
C ASP A 53 0.55 -8.85 -1.86
N VAL A 54 0.94 -9.02 -0.61
CA VAL A 54 1.83 -10.07 -0.15
C VAL A 54 1.08 -10.78 0.96
N ASN A 55 1.13 -12.11 0.98
CA ASN A 55 0.46 -12.89 2.02
C ASN A 55 1.22 -12.83 3.35
N ASP A 56 1.22 -11.67 4.01
CA ASP A 56 1.86 -11.40 5.31
C ASP A 56 0.85 -11.33 6.48
N ASN A 57 -0.45 -11.36 6.17
CA ASN A 57 -1.53 -11.35 7.16
C ASN A 57 -2.05 -12.77 7.44
N THR A 58 -1.54 -13.39 8.50
CA THR A 58 -1.97 -14.74 8.93
C THR A 58 -3.41 -14.72 9.47
N PRO A 59 -4.24 -15.74 9.19
CA PRO A 59 -5.61 -15.81 9.71
C PRO A 59 -5.63 -15.81 11.24
N ARG A 60 -6.63 -15.13 11.81
CA ARG A 60 -6.89 -15.12 13.26
C ARG A 60 -8.23 -15.76 13.56
N PHE A 61 -8.21 -16.87 14.30
CA PHE A 61 -9.42 -17.47 14.85
C PHE A 61 -9.95 -16.61 15.99
N ILE A 62 -11.15 -16.07 15.81
CA ILE A 62 -11.88 -15.31 16.85
C ILE A 62 -12.75 -16.21 17.73
N PHE A 63 -12.98 -17.45 17.28
CA PHE A 63 -13.68 -18.49 18.03
C PHE A 63 -13.06 -19.87 17.73
N PRO A 64 -12.97 -20.76 18.73
CA PRO A 64 -13.23 -20.48 20.14
C PRO A 64 -12.12 -19.60 20.72
N SER A 65 -12.47 -18.78 21.73
CA SER A 65 -11.53 -17.79 22.29
C SER A 65 -10.30 -18.50 22.86
N VAL A 66 -9.14 -17.83 22.81
CA VAL A 66 -7.90 -18.37 23.39
C VAL A 66 -8.15 -18.73 24.86
N GLY A 67 -8.09 -20.03 25.19
CA GLY A 67 -8.40 -20.56 26.53
C GLY A 67 -9.70 -21.36 26.64
N ASN A 68 -10.59 -21.28 25.65
CA ASN A 68 -11.71 -22.20 25.48
C ASN A 68 -11.47 -23.03 24.22
N ASN A 69 -11.12 -24.31 24.37
CA ASN A 69 -10.83 -25.19 23.24
C ASN A 69 -12.01 -26.11 22.88
N THR A 70 -13.20 -25.87 23.43
CA THR A 70 -14.35 -26.76 23.25
C THR A 70 -15.29 -26.21 22.19
N VAL A 71 -15.59 -27.03 21.17
CA VAL A 71 -16.62 -26.75 20.15
C VAL A 71 -17.70 -27.83 20.23
N TYR A 72 -18.97 -27.43 20.27
CA TYR A 72 -20.09 -28.36 20.24
C TYR A 72 -20.40 -28.76 18.80
N VAL A 73 -20.39 -30.07 18.51
CA VAL A 73 -20.84 -30.62 17.22
C VAL A 73 -22.29 -31.08 17.40
N PRO A 74 -23.28 -30.46 16.73
CA PRO A 74 -24.65 -30.96 16.75
C PRO A 74 -24.69 -32.38 16.19
N ARG A 75 -25.40 -33.30 16.84
CA ARG A 75 -25.69 -34.59 16.23
C ARG A 75 -26.60 -34.32 15.03
N GLU A 76 -26.16 -34.68 13.83
CA GLU A 76 -27.06 -34.75 12.68
C GLU A 76 -28.17 -35.76 12.99
N THR A 77 -29.38 -35.28 13.22
CA THR A 77 -30.58 -36.11 13.15
C THR A 77 -30.83 -36.44 11.68
N LYS A 78 -30.42 -37.65 11.30
CA LYS A 78 -30.83 -38.29 10.05
C LYS A 78 -32.33 -38.56 10.04
#